data_AF-A0AAJ2FTY1-F1
#
_entry.id   AF-A0AAJ2FTY1-F1
#
_cell.length_a   1.000
_cell.length_b   1.000
_cell.length_c   1.000
_cell.angle_alpha   90.00
_cell.angle_beta   90.00
_cell.angle_gamma   90.00
#
_symmetry.space_group_name_H-M   'P 1'
#
loop_
_entity.id
_entity.type
_entity.pdbx_description
1 polymer ?
#
loop_
_entity_poly.entity_id
_entity_poly.type
_entity_poly.pdbx_seq_one_letter_code
_entity_poly.pdbx_strand_id
1 'polypeptide(L)'
;MKAALRNYHNRMQRVLDYIDQHLDGDLDLDTVAGIAAFSKFHFHRQFTATFELSVNRYIQLARMRRASHQLAGRDASSVTDIAMDAGYDAPDAFARAFRRRLGQSPLSFRKSPDWERGLWPSGLSTTRGTSSCRLSLPTTT
;
A
#
# COMPACT_ATOMS: atom_id res chain seq x y z
N MET A 1 26.76 13.37 -10.17
CA MET A 1 25.91 13.06 -8.99
C MET A 1 24.48 12.58 -9.30
N LYS A 2 23.90 12.79 -10.50
CA LYS A 2 22.52 12.33 -10.81
C LYS A 2 22.35 10.81 -11.00
N ALA A 3 23.41 10.09 -11.38
CA ALA A 3 23.31 8.66 -11.69
C ALA A 3 23.08 7.76 -10.46
N ALA A 4 23.76 8.05 -9.34
CA ALA A 4 23.59 7.30 -8.09
C ALA A 4 22.15 7.44 -7.54
N LEU A 5 21.59 8.66 -7.58
CA LEU A 5 20.21 8.93 -7.15
C LEU A 5 19.16 8.23 -8.04
N ARG A 6 19.40 8.13 -9.36
CA ARG A 6 18.52 7.38 -10.27
C ARG A 6 18.57 5.87 -10.00
N ASN A 7 19.76 5.32 -9.78
CA ASN A 7 19.91 3.92 -9.41
C ASN A 7 19.21 3.60 -8.08
N TYR A 8 19.26 4.54 -7.13
CA TYR A 8 18.55 4.45 -5.87
C TYR A 8 17.03 4.40 -6.05
N HIS A 9 16.47 5.34 -6.82
CA HIS A 9 15.05 5.37 -7.13
C HIS A 9 14.60 4.08 -7.84
N ASN A 10 15.34 3.61 -8.83
CA ASN A 10 15.00 2.38 -9.55
C ASN A 10 14.99 1.16 -8.63
N ARG A 11 15.90 1.07 -7.65
CA ARG A 11 15.91 -0.01 -6.66
C ARG A 11 14.70 0.05 -5.74
N MET A 12 14.32 1.24 -5.27
CA MET A 12 13.14 1.42 -4.43
C MET A 12 11.85 1.14 -5.21
N GLN A 13 11.74 1.57 -6.47
CA GLN A 13 10.60 1.25 -7.31
C GLN A 13 10.45 -0.25 -7.52
N ARG A 14 11.54 -0.98 -7.82
CA ARG A 14 11.50 -2.45 -7.96
C ARG A 14 11.00 -3.13 -6.70
N VAL A 15 11.31 -2.60 -5.53
CA VAL A 15 10.77 -3.08 -4.26
C VAL A 15 9.26 -2.85 -4.16
N LEU A 16 8.78 -1.66 -4.50
CA LEU A 16 7.34 -1.36 -4.46
C LEU A 16 6.59 -2.24 -5.46
N ASP A 17 7.09 -2.38 -6.68
CA ASP A 17 6.50 -3.23 -7.72
C ASP A 17 6.46 -4.70 -7.27
N TYR A 18 7.51 -5.15 -6.58
CA TYR A 18 7.55 -6.51 -6.04
C TYR A 18 6.52 -6.70 -4.92
N ILE A 19 6.42 -5.74 -3.99
CA ILE A 19 5.42 -5.76 -2.92
C ILE A 19 4.02 -5.83 -3.54
N ASP A 20 3.71 -5.00 -4.52
CA ASP A 20 2.40 -4.97 -5.18
C ASP A 20 2.07 -6.30 -5.90
N GLN A 21 3.07 -6.97 -6.48
CA GLN A 21 2.91 -8.26 -7.15
C GLN A 21 2.83 -9.46 -6.19
N HIS A 22 3.44 -9.36 -5.01
CA HIS A 22 3.56 -10.47 -4.05
C HIS A 22 2.79 -10.21 -2.75
N LEU A 23 1.71 -9.43 -2.80
CA LEU A 23 0.88 -9.12 -1.63
C LEU A 23 0.33 -10.38 -0.94
N ASP A 24 0.12 -11.48 -1.68
CA ASP A 24 -0.49 -12.72 -1.18
C ASP A 24 0.53 -13.65 -0.49
N GLY A 25 1.83 -13.34 -0.59
CA GLY A 25 2.91 -14.13 0.02
C GLY A 25 3.42 -13.58 1.35
N ASP A 26 4.34 -14.32 1.98
CA ASP A 26 5.12 -13.84 3.12
C ASP A 26 6.15 -12.80 2.64
N LEU A 27 5.75 -11.54 2.71
CA LEU A 27 6.62 -10.40 2.48
C LEU A 27 7.39 -10.08 3.75
N ASP A 28 8.42 -10.89 4.03
CA ASP A 28 9.34 -10.60 5.11
C ASP A 28 10.32 -9.47 4.74
N LEU A 29 10.73 -8.71 5.75
CA LEU A 29 11.65 -7.58 5.62
C LEU A 29 12.98 -8.00 4.97
N ASP A 30 13.47 -9.21 5.26
CA ASP A 30 14.71 -9.72 4.68
C ASP A 30 14.58 -9.96 3.17
N THR A 31 13.44 -10.48 2.71
CA THR A 31 13.13 -10.67 1.28
C THR A 31 13.13 -9.34 0.54
N VAL A 32 12.42 -8.35 1.08
CA VAL A 32 12.29 -7.03 0.45
C VAL A 32 13.62 -6.26 0.45
N ALA A 33 14.40 -6.37 1.52
CA ALA A 33 15.74 -5.78 1.59
C ALA A 33 16.71 -6.40 0.57
N GLY A 34 16.63 -7.72 0.37
CA GLY A 34 17.42 -8.45 -0.63
C GLY A 34 17.17 -7.95 -2.05
N ILE A 35 15.91 -7.64 -2.39
CA ILE A 35 15.52 -7.12 -3.72
C ILE A 35 16.08 -5.73 -3.98
N ALA A 36 16.16 -4.87 -2.97
CA ALA A 36 16.79 -3.56 -3.07
C ALA A 36 18.33 -3.61 -3.12
N ALA A 37 18.93 -4.79 -2.92
CA ALA A 37 20.36 -4.97 -2.67
C ALA A 37 20.86 -4.08 -1.51
N PHE A 38 20.07 -3.99 -0.44
CA PHE A 38 20.40 -3.28 0.78
C PHE A 38 20.43 -4.22 1.98
N SER A 39 21.21 -3.85 3.00
CA SER A 39 21.05 -4.46 4.32
C SER A 39 19.67 -4.11 4.89
N LYS A 40 19.08 -5.03 5.68
CA LYS A 40 17.79 -4.84 6.35
C LYS A 40 17.67 -3.51 7.12
N PHE A 41 18.73 -3.13 7.83
CA PHE A 41 18.76 -1.89 8.62
C PHE A 41 18.77 -0.64 7.73
N HIS A 42 19.56 -0.66 6.66
CA HIS A 42 19.62 0.46 5.72
C HIS A 42 18.29 0.61 4.97
N PHE A 43 17.70 -0.51 4.53
CA PHE A 43 16.41 -0.51 3.87
C PHE A 43 15.30 0.03 4.79
N HIS A 44 15.20 -0.48 6.02
CA HIS A 44 14.18 -0.02 6.97
C HIS A 44 14.31 1.49 7.26
N ARG A 45 15.54 1.97 7.51
CA ARG A 45 15.80 3.39 7.78
C ARG A 45 15.40 4.26 6.59
N GLN A 46 15.77 3.86 5.37
CA GLN A 46 15.39 4.61 4.19
C GLN A 46 13.88 4.59 3.95
N PHE A 47 13.27 3.42 4.04
CA PHE A 47 11.85 3.24 3.75
C PHE A 47 11.02 4.11 4.70
N THR A 48 11.35 4.08 5.99
CA THR A 48 10.70 4.92 7.00
C THR A 48 10.98 6.40 6.76
N ALA A 49 12.19 6.78 6.34
CA ALA A 49 12.50 8.18 6.01
C ALA A 49 11.77 8.69 4.75
N THR A 50 11.38 7.80 3.84
CA THR A 50 10.75 8.16 2.56
C THR A 50 9.23 8.12 2.64
N PHE A 51 8.67 7.13 3.33
CA PHE A 51 7.23 6.88 3.41
C PHE A 51 6.63 7.17 4.79
N GLU A 52 7.45 7.50 5.78
CA GLU A 52 7.06 7.75 7.18
C GLU A 52 6.28 6.59 7.82
N LEU A 53 6.44 5.39 7.26
CA LEU A 53 5.71 4.18 7.62
C LEU A 53 6.67 2.99 7.64
N SER A 54 6.37 2.00 8.48
CA SER A 54 7.08 0.72 8.42
C SER A 54 6.67 -0.07 7.18
N VAL A 55 7.57 -0.94 6.72
CA VAL A 55 7.35 -1.80 5.53
C VAL A 55 6.10 -2.67 5.73
N ASN A 56 5.97 -3.32 6.88
CA ASN A 56 4.79 -4.13 7.22
C ASN A 56 3.50 -3.30 7.20
N ARG A 57 3.56 -2.05 7.66
CA ARG A 57 2.40 -1.16 7.62
C ARG A 57 2.04 -0.78 6.19
N TYR A 58 3.03 -0.54 5.34
CA TYR A 58 2.82 -0.27 3.92
C TYR A 58 2.20 -1.47 3.21
N ILE A 59 2.71 -2.68 3.43
CA ILE A 59 2.15 -3.93 2.89
C ILE A 59 0.69 -4.11 3.31
N GLN A 60 0.39 -3.90 4.60
CA GLN A 60 -0.99 -3.99 5.10
C GLN A 60 -1.92 -2.98 4.42
N LEU A 61 -1.43 -1.76 4.16
CA LEU A 61 -2.18 -0.75 3.42
C LEU A 61 -2.37 -1.14 1.96
N ALA A 62 -1.34 -1.69 1.29
CA ALA A 62 -1.44 -2.18 -0.07
C ALA A 62 -2.46 -3.34 -0.20
N ARG A 63 -2.43 -4.31 0.74
CA ARG A 63 -3.45 -5.37 0.84
C ARG A 63 -4.87 -4.80 1.02
N MET A 64 -5.03 -3.83 1.93
CA MET A 64 -6.32 -3.14 2.11
C MET A 64 -6.77 -2.39 0.85
N ARG A 65 -5.85 -1.81 0.08
CA ARG A 65 -6.14 -1.16 -1.19
C ARG A 65 -6.68 -2.14 -2.22
N ARG A 66 -6.00 -3.28 -2.38
CA ARG A 66 -6.45 -4.37 -3.26
C ARG A 66 -7.84 -4.87 -2.85
N ALA A 67 -8.06 -5.12 -1.56
CA ALA A 67 -9.36 -5.50 -1.03
C ALA A 67 -10.45 -4.45 -1.33
N SER A 68 -10.12 -3.16 -1.22
CA SER A 68 -11.04 -2.06 -1.57
C SER A 68 -11.41 -2.12 -3.06
N HIS A 69 -10.44 -2.38 -3.95
CA HIS A 69 -10.70 -2.55 -5.38
C HIS A 69 -11.59 -3.75 -5.67
N GLN A 70 -11.34 -4.91 -5.05
CA GLN A 70 -12.20 -6.09 -5.18
C GLN A 70 -13.64 -5.80 -4.72
N LEU A 71 -13.81 -5.10 -3.58
CA LEU A 71 -15.12 -4.71 -3.08
C LEU A 71 -15.87 -3.76 -4.04
N ALA A 72 -15.17 -2.83 -4.69
CA ALA A 72 -15.77 -1.90 -5.65
C ALA A 72 -16.01 -2.53 -7.04
N GLY A 73 -15.18 -3.49 -7.43
CA GLY A 73 -15.19 -4.16 -8.74
C GLY A 73 -16.37 -5.10 -8.97
N ARG A 74 -17.29 -5.22 -8.00
CA ARG A 74 -18.41 -6.18 -7.99
C ARG A 74 -17.94 -7.64 -8.10
N ASP A 75 -16.80 -7.97 -7.51
CA ASP A 75 -16.35 -9.36 -7.43
C ASP A 75 -17.38 -10.23 -6.71
N ALA A 76 -17.53 -11.48 -7.16
CA ALA A 76 -18.44 -12.45 -6.53
C ALA A 76 -17.95 -12.88 -5.13
N SER A 77 -16.68 -12.62 -4.80
CA SER A 77 -16.05 -12.98 -3.53
C SER A 77 -16.77 -12.37 -2.33
N SER A 78 -16.87 -13.13 -1.25
CA SER A 78 -17.49 -12.64 -0.02
C SER A 78 -16.58 -11.64 0.70
N VAL A 79 -17.17 -10.80 1.56
CA VAL A 79 -16.37 -9.86 2.39
C VAL A 79 -15.42 -10.62 3.31
N THR A 80 -15.80 -11.82 3.73
CA THR A 80 -14.96 -12.72 4.53
C THR A 80 -13.72 -13.14 3.74
N ASP A 81 -13.90 -13.67 2.52
CA ASP A 81 -12.77 -14.13 1.69
C ASP A 81 -11.80 -12.99 1.38
N ILE A 82 -12.34 -11.81 1.05
CA ILE A 82 -11.55 -10.60 0.80
C ILE A 82 -10.76 -10.18 2.05
N ALA A 83 -11.33 -10.33 3.26
CA ALA A 83 -10.63 -10.03 4.51
C ALA A 83 -9.48 -11.02 4.75
N MET A 84 -9.71 -12.31 4.47
CA MET A 84 -8.67 -13.35 4.59
C MET A 84 -7.54 -13.13 3.56
N ASP A 85 -7.88 -12.82 2.30
CA ASP A 85 -6.92 -12.49 1.23
C ASP A 85 -6.08 -11.25 1.59
N ALA A 86 -6.69 -10.28 2.27
CA ALA A 86 -5.98 -9.11 2.78
C ALA A 86 -5.07 -9.38 3.99
N GLY A 87 -4.98 -10.63 4.46
CA GLY A 87 -4.13 -11.06 5.57
C GLY A 87 -4.67 -10.68 6.96
N TYR A 88 -5.99 -10.63 7.12
CA TYR A 88 -6.64 -10.47 8.42
C TYR A 88 -7.12 -11.83 8.95
N ASP A 89 -6.85 -12.12 10.22
CA ASP A 89 -7.31 -13.36 10.86
C ASP A 89 -8.83 -13.41 11.05
N ALA A 90 -9.49 -12.25 11.08
CA ALA A 90 -10.92 -12.14 11.30
C ALA A 90 -11.55 -11.02 10.44
N PRO A 91 -12.73 -11.27 9.83
CA PRO A 91 -13.48 -10.25 9.09
C PRO A 91 -13.80 -8.99 9.91
N ASP A 92 -14.04 -9.15 11.22
CA ASP A 92 -14.31 -8.02 12.12
C ASP A 92 -13.10 -7.11 12.31
N ALA A 93 -11.89 -7.69 12.33
CA ALA A 93 -10.65 -6.92 12.41
C ALA A 93 -10.44 -6.10 11.13
N PHE A 94 -10.70 -6.72 9.97
CA PHE A 94 -10.70 -6.03 8.68
C PHE A 94 -11.74 -4.90 8.65
N ALA A 95 -13.00 -5.16 9.01
CA ALA A 95 -14.07 -4.17 8.97
C ALA A 95 -13.78 -2.95 9.85
N ARG A 96 -13.23 -3.16 11.06
CA ARG A 96 -12.79 -2.07 11.95
C ARG A 96 -11.64 -1.27 11.35
N ALA A 97 -10.62 -1.95 10.81
CA ALA A 97 -9.48 -1.28 10.20
C ALA A 97 -9.86 -0.50 8.93
N PHE A 98 -10.70 -1.09 8.09
CA PHE A 98 -11.23 -0.52 6.87
C PHE A 98 -12.07 0.73 7.16
N ARG A 99 -13.01 0.64 8.12
CA ARG A 99 -13.84 1.79 8.52
C ARG A 99 -13.02 2.94 9.09
N ARG A 100 -11.99 2.65 9.88
CA ARG A 100 -11.08 3.68 10.41
C ARG A 100 -10.31 4.41 9.30
N ARG A 101 -10.06 3.75 8.16
CA ARG A 101 -9.26 4.30 7.06
C ARG A 101 -10.09 5.00 5.98
N LEU A 102 -11.20 4.39 5.59
CA LEU A 102 -12.09 4.83 4.50
C LEU A 102 -13.37 5.49 5.01
N GLY A 103 -13.62 5.49 6.31
CA GLY A 103 -14.83 6.07 6.91
C GLY A 103 -16.11 5.25 6.73
N GLN A 104 -16.06 4.14 5.98
CA GLN A 104 -17.21 3.31 5.63
C GLN A 104 -16.95 1.82 5.94
N SER A 105 -18.00 1.03 6.16
CA SER A 105 -17.83 -0.43 6.30
C SER A 105 -17.59 -1.08 4.93
N PRO A 106 -16.94 -2.26 4.87
CA PRO A 106 -16.73 -2.98 3.60
C PRO A 106 -18.02 -3.23 2.82
N LEU A 107 -19.12 -3.57 3.51
CA LEU A 107 -20.44 -3.80 2.91
C LEU A 107 -21.05 -2.52 2.34
N SER A 108 -20.93 -1.40 3.06
CA SER A 108 -21.40 -0.09 2.57
C SER A 108 -20.57 0.35 1.36
N PHE A 109 -19.26 0.17 1.41
CA PHE A 109 -18.33 0.50 0.33
C PHE A 109 -18.62 -0.32 -0.93
N ARG A 110 -18.97 -1.60 -0.81
CA ARG A 110 -19.39 -2.44 -1.94
C ARG A 110 -20.67 -1.93 -2.63
N LYS A 111 -21.61 -1.35 -1.87
CA LYS A 111 -22.86 -0.78 -2.42
C LYS A 111 -22.63 0.59 -3.06
N SER A 112 -21.82 1.43 -2.42
CA SER A 112 -21.51 2.78 -2.86
C SER A 112 -20.05 3.11 -2.53
N PRO A 113 -19.12 2.89 -3.48
CA PRO A 113 -17.69 3.04 -3.20
C PRO A 113 -17.28 4.51 -3.15
N ASP A 114 -17.01 5.00 -1.94
CA ASP A 114 -16.48 6.35 -1.68
C ASP A 114 -14.95 6.31 -1.58
N TRP A 115 -14.28 6.54 -2.70
CA TRP A 115 -12.83 6.59 -2.76
C TRP A 115 -12.25 7.94 -2.28
N GLU A 116 -13.07 8.98 -2.16
CA GLU A 116 -12.61 10.34 -1.82
C GLU A 116 -12.25 10.45 -0.33
N ARG A 117 -12.90 9.64 0.51
CA ARG A 117 -12.60 9.55 1.94
C ARG A 117 -11.40 8.67 2.30
N GLY A 118 -10.83 7.96 1.33
CA GLY A 118 -9.70 7.08 1.58
C GLY A 118 -8.41 7.86 1.82
N LEU A 119 -7.92 7.85 3.06
CA LEU A 119 -6.59 8.40 3.36
C LEU A 119 -5.53 7.40 2.88
N TRP A 120 -5.00 7.54 1.66
CA TRP A 120 -3.90 6.69 1.18
C TRP A 120 -2.57 7.46 1.28
N PRO A 121 -1.46 6.80 1.63
CA PRO A 121 -0.14 7.41 1.47
C PRO A 121 0.09 7.83 0.01
N SER A 122 0.97 8.80 -0.23
CA SER A 122 1.24 9.40 -1.53
C SER A 122 1.58 8.39 -2.66
N GLY A 123 2.07 7.18 -2.30
CA GLY A 123 2.36 6.09 -3.25
C GLY A 123 1.22 5.09 -3.48
N LEU A 124 0.09 5.23 -2.78
CA LEU A 124 -1.07 4.32 -2.86
C LEU A 124 -2.36 5.07 -3.24
N SER A 125 -2.28 6.33 -3.64
CA SER A 125 -3.46 7.09 -4.08
C SER A 125 -4.00 6.55 -5.40
N THR A 126 -5.28 6.16 -5.40
CA THR A 126 -6.02 5.86 -6.64
C THR A 126 -6.49 7.19 -7.22
N THR A 127 -5.73 7.73 -8.17
CA THR A 127 -6.14 8.87 -8.98
C THR A 127 -7.35 8.48 -9.84
N ARG A 128 -8.55 8.89 -9.43
CA ARG A 128 -9.68 9.02 -10.38
C ARG A 128 -9.73 10.46 -10.86
N GLY A 129 -9.25 10.69 -12.08
CA GLY A 129 -9.60 11.85 -12.89
C GLY A 129 -8.93 13.17 -12.50
N THR A 130 -8.01 13.61 -13.37
CA THR A 130 -7.67 15.02 -13.60
C THR A 130 -7.06 15.81 -12.44
N SER A 131 -5.76 15.65 -12.23
CA SER A 131 -4.78 16.74 -12.35
C SER A 131 -3.42 16.32 -11.80
N SER A 132 -2.42 16.28 -12.68
CA SER A 132 -1.00 16.49 -12.38
C SER A 132 -0.43 15.70 -11.19
N CYS A 133 0.00 14.47 -11.46
CA CYS A 133 1.06 13.84 -10.67
C CYS A 133 2.34 14.68 -10.81
N ARG A 134 2.52 15.65 -9.93
CA ARG A 134 3.84 16.19 -9.61
C ARG A 134 4.15 15.70 -8.20
N LEU A 135 5.04 14.72 -8.08
CA LEU A 135 5.74 14.41 -6.84
C LEU A 135 6.50 15.69 -6.44
N SER A 136 5.85 16.55 -5.67
CA SER A 136 6.49 17.69 -5.02
C SER A 136 7.11 17.16 -3.73
N LEU A 137 8.43 16.96 -3.76
CA LEU A 137 9.21 16.78 -2.54
C LEU A 137 9.12 18.08 -1.70
N PRO A 138 9.10 18.00 -0.36
CA PRO A 138 9.35 19.18 0.46
C PRO A 138 10.78 19.65 0.19
N THR A 139 10.94 20.84 -0.38
CA THR A 139 12.22 21.54 -0.40
C THR A 139 12.53 21.98 1.03
N THR A 140 13.41 21.24 1.70
CA THR A 140 14.02 21.70 2.96
C THR A 140 15.11 22.71 2.62
N THR A 141 14.94 23.94 3.13
CA THR A 141 15.93 25.03 3.14
C THR A 141 17.10 24.69 4.06
#